data_AF-A3JKX5-F1
#
_entry.id   AF-A3JKX5-F1
#
_cell.length_a   1.000
_cell.length_b   1.000
_cell.length_c   1.000
_cell.angle_alpha   90.00
_cell.angle_beta   90.00
_cell.angle_gamma   90.00
#
_symmetry.space_group_name_H-M   'P 1'
#
loop_
_entity.id
_entity.type
_entity.pdbx_description
1 polymer ?
#
loop_
_entity_poly.entity_id
_entity_poly.type
_entity_poly.pdbx_seq_one_letter_code
_entity_poly.pdbx_strand_id
1 'polypeptide(L)'
;NIVDYDGEQVTFRYQDSQTRRWQTMTEPASRFLWRVLQHVLPKGLRRVREYGFLHGGARKTLHRLQWLLRVALPGIVTQPRKQRICPCCGEPMGITLWRRPCRWPVPTTRRRCLA
;
A
#
# COMPACT_ATOMS: atom_id res chain seq x y z
N ASN A 1 11.76 -13.25 -16.42
CA ASN A 1 12.12 -12.98 -17.82
C ASN A 1 13.61 -12.72 -17.93
N ILE A 2 14.44 -13.71 -17.60
CA ILE A 2 15.85 -13.73 -18.00
C ILE A 2 15.89 -14.58 -19.27
N VAL A 3 16.55 -14.08 -20.30
CA VAL A 3 16.66 -14.71 -21.62
C VAL A 3 18.02 -15.40 -21.75
N ASP A 4 19.08 -14.77 -21.26
CA ASP A 4 20.44 -15.30 -21.32
C ASP A 4 21.34 -14.74 -20.19
N TYR A 5 22.40 -15.46 -19.85
CA TYR A 5 23.44 -15.05 -18.91
C TYR A 5 24.79 -15.70 -19.26
N ASP A 6 25.80 -14.87 -19.54
CA ASP A 6 27.13 -15.30 -19.98
C ASP A 6 28.18 -15.37 -18.86
N GLY A 7 27.78 -15.09 -17.61
CA GLY A 7 28.68 -15.01 -16.45
C GLY A 7 28.92 -13.57 -15.97
N GLU A 8 28.85 -12.58 -16.87
CA GLU A 8 29.06 -11.17 -16.54
C GLU A 8 27.81 -10.32 -16.79
N GLN A 9 27.09 -10.62 -17.87
CA GLN A 9 25.97 -9.85 -18.38
C GLN A 9 24.70 -10.69 -18.46
N VAL A 10 23.59 -10.09 -18.07
CA VAL A 10 22.26 -10.69 -18.07
C VAL A 10 21.43 -10.03 -19.15
N THR A 11 20.88 -10.83 -20.05
CA THR A 11 19.89 -10.39 -21.03
C THR A 11 18.50 -10.70 -20.52
N PHE A 12 17.64 -9.69 -20.38
CA PHE A 12 16.31 -9.86 -19.80
C PHE A 12 15.23 -9.09 -20.57
N ARG A 13 13.99 -9.60 -20.51
CA ARG A 13 12.84 -8.99 -21.16
C ARG A 13 12.02 -8.17 -20.16
N TYR A 14 11.75 -6.92 -20.49
CA TYR A 14 10.94 -6.01 -19.67
C TYR A 14 9.85 -5.35 -20.49
N GLN A 15 8.84 -4.81 -19.80
CA GLN A 15 7.81 -3.98 -20.43
C GLN A 15 8.14 -2.53 -20.13
N ASP A 16 8.27 -1.73 -21.18
CA ASP A 16 8.47 -0.28 -21.07
C ASP A 16 7.23 0.36 -20.41
N SER A 17 7.45 1.19 -19.38
CA SER A 17 6.36 1.78 -18.60
C SER A 17 5.55 2.82 -19.36
N GLN A 18 6.16 3.49 -20.35
CA GLN A 18 5.51 4.53 -21.15
C GLN A 18 4.83 3.90 -22.37
N THR A 19 5.55 3.07 -23.12
CA THR A 19 5.06 2.52 -24.38
C THR A 19 4.28 1.21 -24.21
N ARG A 20 4.37 0.57 -23.04
CA ARG A 20 3.79 -0.76 -22.72
C ARG A 20 4.23 -1.88 -23.66
N ARG A 21 5.30 -1.69 -24.43
CA ARG A 21 5.85 -2.71 -25.34
C ARG A 21 6.88 -3.57 -24.62
N TRP A 22 6.93 -4.84 -25.00
CA TRP A 22 7.98 -5.76 -24.56
C TRP A 22 9.28 -5.45 -25.29
N GLN A 23 10.36 -5.28 -24.53
CA GLN A 23 11.70 -5.02 -25.04
C GLN A 23 12.70 -5.92 -24.32
N THR A 24 13.86 -6.12 -24.94
CA THR A 24 14.95 -6.92 -24.39
C THR A 24 16.16 -6.02 -24.19
N MET A 25 16.83 -6.14 -23.04
CA MET A 25 18.03 -5.37 -22.72
C MET A 25 19.07 -6.28 -22.07
N THR A 26 20.34 -6.01 -22.37
CA THR A 26 21.50 -6.67 -21.77
C THR A 26 22.23 -5.67 -20.88
N GLU A 27 22.46 -6.04 -19.62
CA GLU A 27 23.21 -5.23 -18.65
C GLU A 27 24.10 -6.13 -17.78
N PRO A 28 25.13 -5.57 -17.13
CA PRO A 28 25.92 -6.30 -16.15
C PRO A 28 25.05 -6.90 -15.05
N ALA A 29 25.38 -8.11 -14.58
CA ALA A 29 24.62 -8.84 -13.57
C ALA A 29 24.40 -8.01 -12.29
N SER A 30 25.40 -7.24 -11.87
CA SER A 30 25.31 -6.34 -10.71
C SER A 30 24.23 -5.25 -10.88
N ARG A 31 24.11 -4.67 -12.08
CA ARG A 31 23.13 -3.64 -12.41
C ARG A 31 21.72 -4.22 -12.51
N PHE A 32 21.60 -5.40 -13.11
CA PHE A 32 20.35 -6.16 -13.12
C PHE A 32 19.87 -6.47 -11.70
N LEU A 33 20.76 -7.00 -10.83
CA LEU A 33 20.45 -7.29 -9.43
C LEU A 33 20.02 -6.03 -8.69
N TRP A 34 20.72 -4.90 -8.88
CA TRP A 34 20.35 -3.63 -8.27
C TRP A 34 18.93 -3.18 -8.65
N ARG A 35 18.53 -3.33 -9.93
CA ARG A 35 17.16 -3.03 -10.38
C ARG A 35 16.13 -3.92 -9.69
N VAL A 36 16.40 -5.23 -9.60
CA VAL A 36 15.49 -6.17 -8.92
C VAL A 36 15.34 -5.83 -7.44
N LEU A 37 16.46 -5.54 -6.77
CA LEU A 37 16.48 -5.24 -5.33
C LEU A 37 15.74 -3.96 -4.96
N GLN A 38 15.65 -2.97 -5.85
CA GLN A 38 14.81 -1.78 -5.63
C GLN A 38 13.32 -2.10 -5.44
N HIS A 39 12.86 -3.25 -5.93
CA HIS A 39 11.47 -3.69 -5.79
C HIS A 39 11.26 -4.64 -4.62
N VAL A 40 12.33 -5.10 -3.98
CA VAL A 40 12.26 -5.98 -2.81
C VAL A 40 12.30 -5.11 -1.55
N LEU A 41 11.27 -5.22 -0.71
CA LEU A 41 11.28 -4.52 0.58
C LEU A 41 12.43 -5.09 1.44
N PRO A 42 13.22 -4.22 2.11
CA PRO A 42 14.26 -4.67 3.03
C PRO A 42 13.69 -5.59 4.11
N LYS A 43 14.53 -6.52 4.59
CA LYS A 43 14.17 -7.41 5.70
C LYS A 43 13.71 -6.57 6.90
N GLY A 44 12.55 -6.90 7.47
CA GLY A 44 11.95 -6.16 8.59
C GLY A 44 11.01 -5.01 8.17
N LEU A 45 10.95 -4.63 6.90
CA LEU A 45 9.94 -3.70 6.35
C LEU A 45 8.88 -4.44 5.54
N ARG A 46 8.43 -5.61 6.01
CA ARG A 46 7.42 -6.43 5.31
C ARG A 46 6.02 -5.79 5.43
N ARG A 47 5.14 -6.02 4.44
CA ARG A 47 3.77 -5.46 4.45
C ARG A 47 2.92 -6.05 5.59
N VAL A 48 1.98 -5.23 6.06
CA VAL A 48 1.05 -5.29 7.22
C VAL A 48 0.56 -6.66 7.73
N ARG A 49 0.62 -7.74 6.93
CA ARG A 49 0.16 -9.09 7.32
C ARG A 49 1.27 -9.99 7.87
N GLU A 50 2.53 -9.66 7.56
CA GLU A 50 3.72 -10.38 8.02
C GLU A 50 4.54 -9.41 8.90
N TYR A 51 5.15 -9.95 9.96
CA TYR A 51 6.04 -9.29 10.92
C TYR A 51 6.93 -8.17 10.34
N GLY A 52 7.34 -7.21 11.18
CA GLY A 52 8.22 -6.12 10.80
C GLY A 52 7.72 -4.76 11.29
N PHE A 53 8.44 -3.69 10.96
CA PHE A 53 8.12 -2.35 11.44
C PHE A 53 6.87 -1.75 10.77
N LEU A 54 6.47 -2.24 9.58
CA LEU A 54 5.25 -1.79 8.90
C LEU A 54 3.99 -2.55 9.33
N HIS A 55 4.10 -3.52 10.25
CA HIS A 55 2.94 -4.22 10.82
C HIS A 55 2.21 -3.36 11.87
N GLY A 56 0.89 -3.55 12.01
CA GLY A 56 0.01 -2.73 12.84
C GLY A 56 0.45 -2.62 14.32
N GLY A 57 0.95 -3.71 14.91
CA GLY A 57 1.44 -3.73 16.30
C GLY A 57 2.80 -3.05 16.51
N ALA A 58 3.59 -2.85 15.45
CA ALA A 58 4.92 -2.25 15.54
C ALA A 58 4.92 -0.71 15.37
N ARG A 59 3.74 -0.07 15.26
CA ARG A 59 3.61 1.37 15.02
C ARG A 59 4.39 2.23 16.01
N LYS A 60 4.35 1.92 17.31
CA LYS A 60 5.08 2.67 18.34
C LYS A 60 6.59 2.61 18.12
N THR A 61 7.10 1.42 17.82
CA THR A 61 8.52 1.18 17.54
C THR A 61 8.96 1.87 16.25
N LEU A 62 8.16 1.78 15.19
CA LEU A 62 8.41 2.46 13.92
C LEU A 62 8.52 3.98 14.12
N HIS A 63 7.60 4.60 14.86
CA HIS A 63 7.65 6.03 15.15
C HIS A 63 8.91 6.44 15.93
N ARG A 64 9.32 5.64 16.93
CA ARG A 64 10.58 5.92 17.66
C ARG A 64 11.79 5.86 16.74
N LEU A 65 11.87 4.85 15.87
CA LEU A 65 12.95 4.73 14.90
C LEU A 65 12.99 5.92 13.92
N GLN A 66 11.83 6.34 13.40
CA GLN A 66 11.72 7.51 12.53
C GLN A 66 12.22 8.78 13.22
N TRP A 67 11.87 8.96 14.51
CA TRP A 67 12.36 10.07 15.32
C TRP A 67 13.87 10.04 15.55
N LEU A 68 14.41 8.90 15.99
CA LEU A 68 15.85 8.73 16.27
C LEU A 68 16.70 8.94 15.02
N LEU A 69 16.22 8.46 13.87
CA LEU A 69 16.90 8.57 12.59
C LEU A 69 16.62 9.90 11.86
N ARG A 70 15.84 10.80 12.47
CA ARG A 70 15.43 12.10 11.89
C ARG A 70 14.86 11.98 10.47
N VAL A 71 14.02 10.97 10.26
CA VAL A 71 13.39 10.72 8.95
C VAL A 71 12.31 11.76 8.69
N ALA A 72 12.52 12.62 7.69
CA ALA A 72 11.50 13.53 7.20
C ALA A 72 10.51 12.75 6.32
N LEU A 73 9.33 12.44 6.86
CA LEU A 73 8.25 11.83 6.08
C LEU A 73 7.41 12.93 5.43
N PRO A 74 7.09 12.82 4.14
CA PRO A 74 6.12 13.71 3.53
C PRO A 74 4.77 13.55 4.25
N GLY A 75 4.05 14.66 4.42
CA GLY A 75 2.72 14.65 5.01
C GLY A 75 1.81 13.67 4.28
N ILE A 76 1.04 12.87 5.02
CA ILE A 76 0.08 11.94 4.43
C ILE A 76 -1.02 12.78 3.78
N VAL A 77 -1.05 12.81 2.45
CA VAL A 77 -2.15 13.41 1.71
C VAL A 77 -3.35 12.46 1.81
N THR A 78 -4.28 12.75 2.70
CA THR A 78 -5.56 12.03 2.76
C THR A 78 -6.39 12.42 1.54
N GLN A 79 -6.35 11.59 0.50
CA GLN A 79 -7.27 11.73 -0.62
C GLN A 79 -8.69 11.35 -0.18
N PRO A 80 -9.72 12.13 -0.54
CA PRO A 80 -11.10 11.74 -0.29
C PRO A 80 -11.38 10.40 -0.98
N ARG A 81 -11.87 9.42 -0.22
CA ARG A 81 -12.23 8.13 -0.78
C ARG A 81 -13.41 8.32 -1.71
N LYS A 82 -13.31 7.83 -2.95
CA LYS A 82 -14.45 7.77 -3.87
C LYS A 82 -15.58 6.99 -3.21
N GLN A 83 -16.74 7.61 -3.04
CA GLN A 83 -17.93 6.94 -2.53
C GLN A 83 -18.43 5.96 -3.59
N ARG A 84 -18.78 4.74 -3.17
CA ARG A 84 -19.45 3.79 -4.06
C ARG A 84 -20.92 4.17 -4.12
N ILE A 85 -21.46 4.25 -5.32
CA ILE A 85 -22.87 4.59 -5.55
C ILE A 85 -23.67 3.30 -5.69
N CYS A 86 -24.86 3.25 -5.10
CA CYS A 86 -25.77 2.13 -5.25
C CYS A 86 -26.33 2.09 -6.69
N PRO A 87 -26.22 0.96 -7.42
CA PRO A 87 -26.74 0.87 -8.80
C PRO A 87 -28.27 0.93 -8.90
N CYS A 88 -28.99 0.76 -7.79
CA CYS A 88 -30.47 0.75 -7.77
C CYS A 88 -31.08 2.13 -7.50
N CYS A 89 -30.49 2.92 -6.59
CA CYS A 89 -31.05 4.20 -6.15
C CYS A 89 -30.14 5.41 -6.38
N GLY A 90 -28.90 5.23 -6.82
CA GLY A 90 -27.98 6.35 -7.07
C GLY A 90 -27.41 7.03 -5.81
N GLU A 91 -27.79 6.59 -4.62
CA GLU A 91 -27.29 7.12 -3.34
C GLU A 91 -25.92 6.53 -2.95
N PRO A 92 -25.07 7.27 -2.22
CA PRO A 92 -23.78 6.79 -1.76
C PRO A 92 -23.96 5.70 -0.71
N MET A 93 -23.31 4.54 -0.95
CA MET A 93 -23.35 3.41 -0.04
C MET A 93 -22.55 3.70 1.23
N GLY A 94 -23.23 3.69 2.37
CA GLY A 94 -22.62 3.72 3.69
C GLY A 94 -22.03 2.36 4.09
N ILE A 95 -20.85 2.36 4.73
CA ILE A 95 -20.30 1.15 5.35
C ILE A 95 -21.05 0.93 6.66
N THR A 96 -21.90 -0.09 6.74
CA THR A 96 -22.49 -0.53 8.00
C THR A 96 -21.52 -1.46 8.72
N LEU A 97 -21.01 -1.03 9.86
CA LEU A 97 -20.32 -1.92 10.78
C LEU A 97 -21.38 -2.80 11.45
N TRP A 98 -21.37 -4.10 11.20
CA TRP A 98 -22.15 -5.03 12.00
C TRP A 98 -21.52 -5.12 13.40
N ARG A 99 -22.02 -4.29 14.31
CA ARG A 99 -21.76 -4.42 15.74
C ARG A 99 -22.81 -5.38 16.28
N ARG A 100 -22.38 -6.43 17.00
CA ARG A 100 -23.30 -7.19 17.85
C ARG A 100 -24.05 -6.19 18.73
N PRO A 101 -25.39 -6.20 18.77
CA PRO A 101 -26.14 -5.23 19.55
C PRO A 101 -25.73 -5.37 21.02
N CYS A 102 -25.22 -4.28 21.62
CA CYS A 102 -25.13 -4.18 23.07
C CYS A 102 -26.57 -4.24 23.61
N ARG A 103 -26.86 -5.17 24.53
CA ARG A 103 -28.19 -5.41 25.13
C ARG A 103 -28.72 -4.27 26.00
N TRP A 104 -28.09 -3.09 26.00
CA TRP A 104 -28.50 -1.96 26.84
C TRP A 104 -29.37 -0.99 26.04
N PRO A 105 -30.53 -0.56 26.58
CA PRO A 105 -31.41 0.38 25.91
C PRO A 105 -30.68 1.72 25.77
N VAL A 106 -30.35 2.09 24.53
CA VAL A 106 -29.79 3.42 24.22
C VAL A 106 -30.97 4.37 24.00
N PRO A 107 -31.09 5.49 24.72
CA PRO A 107 -32.16 6.45 24.49
C PRO A 107 -32.02 7.07 23.10
N THR A 108 -33.04 6.90 22.27
CA THR A 108 -33.11 7.45 20.92
C THR A 108 -33.50 8.93 20.96
N THR A 109 -32.54 9.84 21.17
CA THR A 109 -32.75 11.25 20.84
C THR A 109 -32.24 11.54 19.43
N ARG A 110 -33.04 11.18 18.42
CA ARG A 110 -32.98 11.81 17.10
C ARG A 110 -33.62 13.20 17.21
N ARG A 111 -32.84 14.25 17.47
CA ARG A 111 -33.28 15.60 17.13
C ARG A 111 -33.24 15.73 15.61
N ARG A 112 -34.42 15.77 14.99
CA ARG A 112 -34.59 16.28 13.63
C ARG A 112 -34.17 17.76 13.65
N CYS A 113 -33.16 18.13 12.89
CA CYS A 113 -33.03 19.52 12.46
C CYS A 113 -34.11 19.74 11.39
N LEU A 114 -35.13 20.53 11.73
CA LEU A 114 -36.07 21.15 10.82
C LEU A 114 -35.89 22.67 10.95
N ALA A 115 -36.05 23.35 9.81
CA ALA A 115 -35.88 24.78 9.52
C ALA A 115 -34.46 25.17 9.07
#